data_AF-A0A7X9C2W6-F1
#
_entry.id   AF-A0A7X9C2W6-F1
#
_cell.length_a   1.000
_cell.length_b   1.000
_cell.length_c   1.000
_cell.angle_alpha   90.00
_cell.angle_beta   90.00
_cell.angle_gamma   90.00
#
_symmetry.space_group_name_H-M   'P 1'
#
loop_
_entity.id
_entity.type
_entity.pdbx_description
1 polymer ?
#
loop_
_entity_poly.entity_id
_entity_poly.type
_entity_poly.pdbx_seq_one_letter_code
_entity_poly.pdbx_strand_id
1 'polypeptide(L)'
;MGSHICFNIQEDCLNCEESYGEICVGCNACGRLNKETMLPDRLATFKRHLEAAKAYASAVEGIDEHQKNIFVENVKYYEQAIRKVKEEMEGDNNA
;
A
#
# COMPACT_ATOMS: atom_id res chain seq x y z
N MET A 1 22.16 8.77 -18.69
CA MET A 1 21.29 9.71 -17.97
C MET A 1 19.85 9.31 -18.26
N GLY A 2 19.23 8.55 -17.36
CA GLY A 2 17.85 8.11 -17.54
C GLY A 2 16.91 9.29 -17.32
N SER A 3 16.02 9.54 -18.28
CA SER A 3 14.94 10.50 -18.15
C SER A 3 14.13 10.17 -16.89
N HIS A 4 14.17 11.04 -15.87
CA HIS A 4 13.25 10.96 -14.73
C HIS A 4 11.85 11.31 -15.24
N ILE A 5 11.12 10.31 -15.72
CA ILE A 5 9.70 10.47 -16.05
C ILE A 5 8.94 10.41 -14.72
N CYS A 6 8.65 11.58 -14.16
CA CYS A 6 7.75 11.71 -13.02
C CYS A 6 6.32 11.55 -13.53
N PHE A 7 5.67 10.43 -13.22
CA PHE A 7 4.24 10.27 -13.51
C PHE A 7 3.42 10.93 -12.41
N ASN A 8 2.38 11.67 -12.78
CA ASN A 8 1.37 12.10 -11.80
C ASN A 8 0.64 10.87 -11.28
N ILE A 9 0.27 10.93 -10.01
CA ILE A 9 -0.63 9.94 -9.43
C ILE A 9 -2.00 10.05 -10.09
N GLN A 10 -2.59 8.90 -10.41
CA GLN A 10 -4.00 8.79 -10.79
C GLN A 10 -4.83 8.34 -9.58
N GLU A 11 -6.13 8.61 -9.62
CA GLU A 11 -7.09 8.31 -8.52
C GLU A 11 -7.05 6.85 -8.04
N ASP A 12 -6.61 5.91 -8.88
CA ASP A 12 -6.49 4.47 -8.58
C ASP A 12 -5.15 4.04 -7.95
N CYS A 13 -4.33 4.99 -7.48
CA CYS A 13 -3.05 4.65 -6.85
C CYS A 13 -3.23 3.93 -5.52
N LEU A 14 -2.52 2.81 -5.36
CA LEU A 14 -2.54 2.02 -4.11
C LEU A 14 -1.39 2.34 -3.16
N ASN A 15 -0.55 3.34 -3.49
CA ASN A 15 0.54 3.83 -2.64
C ASN A 15 0.46 5.35 -2.44
N CYS A 16 -0.75 5.88 -2.22
CA CYS A 16 -0.99 7.32 -2.09
C CYS A 16 -0.15 7.97 -0.98
N GLU A 17 0.06 7.26 0.14
CA GLU A 17 0.75 7.77 1.33
C GLU A 17 2.19 8.23 1.07
N GLU A 18 2.93 7.51 0.23
CA GLU A 18 4.34 7.83 -0.08
C GLU A 18 4.55 8.66 -1.32
N SER A 19 3.48 8.80 -2.09
CA SER A 19 3.46 9.59 -3.30
C SER A 19 3.08 11.05 -3.05
N TYR A 20 2.82 11.40 -1.77
CA TYR A 20 2.39 12.73 -1.33
C TYR A 20 1.18 13.27 -2.08
N GLY A 21 0.35 12.39 -2.66
CA GLY A 21 -0.81 12.79 -3.46
C GLY A 21 -0.47 13.41 -4.83
N GLU A 22 0.80 13.54 -5.22
CA GLU A 22 1.20 14.22 -6.45
C GLU A 22 2.15 13.41 -7.36
N ILE A 23 3.10 12.65 -6.81
CA ILE A 23 4.20 12.05 -7.58
C ILE A 23 4.24 10.52 -7.46
N CYS A 24 4.14 9.82 -8.59
CA CYS A 24 4.31 8.37 -8.63
C CYS A 24 5.74 7.95 -8.25
N VAL A 25 5.86 7.10 -7.23
CA VAL A 25 7.14 6.56 -6.75
C VAL A 25 7.57 5.27 -7.46
N GLY A 26 6.84 4.84 -8.50
CA GLY A 26 7.23 3.68 -9.31
C GLY A 26 7.05 2.31 -8.65
N CYS A 27 6.21 2.19 -7.62
CA CYS A 27 6.01 0.93 -6.87
C CYS A 27 5.26 -0.18 -7.61
N ASN A 28 4.56 0.13 -8.71
CA ASN A 28 3.73 -0.81 -9.48
C ASN A 28 2.59 -1.54 -8.73
N ALA A 29 2.23 -1.16 -7.50
CA ALA A 29 1.10 -1.76 -6.77
C ALA A 29 -0.24 -1.66 -7.54
N CYS A 30 -0.41 -0.61 -8.35
CA CYS A 30 -1.57 -0.40 -9.22
C CYS A 30 -1.45 -1.09 -10.60
N GLY A 31 -0.32 -1.73 -10.91
CA GLY A 31 -0.11 -2.46 -12.17
C GLY A 31 0.11 -1.59 -13.41
N ARG A 32 0.31 -0.27 -13.25
CA ARG A 32 0.54 0.65 -14.38
C ARG A 32 1.88 0.40 -15.09
N LEU A 33 2.89 -0.13 -14.40
CA LEU A 33 4.21 -0.37 -14.99
C LEU A 33 4.31 -1.76 -15.60
N ASN A 34 3.86 -2.79 -14.87
CA ASN A 34 3.85 -4.17 -15.33
C ASN A 34 2.72 -4.95 -14.65
N LYS A 35 1.81 -5.54 -15.43
CA LYS A 35 0.72 -6.36 -14.88
C LYS A 35 1.19 -7.71 -14.32
N GLU A 36 2.28 -8.28 -14.85
CA GLU A 36 2.78 -9.58 -14.41
C GLU A 36 3.36 -9.53 -12.98
N THR A 37 3.95 -8.41 -12.59
CA THR A 37 4.52 -8.23 -11.24
C THR A 37 3.59 -7.45 -10.30
N MET A 38 2.41 -7.01 -10.79
CA MET A 38 1.48 -6.16 -10.05
C MET A 38 1.09 -6.75 -8.69
N LEU A 39 0.69 -8.02 -8.62
CA LEU A 39 0.21 -8.62 -7.37
C LEU A 39 1.34 -8.78 -6.34
N PRO A 40 2.52 -9.31 -6.69
CA PRO A 40 3.68 -9.27 -5.80
C PRO A 40 4.04 -7.86 -5.31
N ASP A 41 4.06 -6.87 -6.21
CA ASP A 41 4.41 -5.48 -5.90
C ASP A 41 3.37 -4.82 -4.97
N ARG A 42 2.08 -5.09 -5.22
CA ARG A 42 0.96 -4.67 -4.37
C ARG A 42 1.05 -5.29 -2.99
N LEU A 43 1.34 -6.59 -2.90
CA LEU A 43 1.51 -7.30 -1.64
C LEU A 43 2.68 -6.73 -0.82
N ALA A 44 3.81 -6.46 -1.46
CA ALA A 44 4.97 -5.84 -0.81
C ALA A 44 4.63 -4.44 -0.27
N THR A 45 3.93 -3.64 -1.06
CA THR A 45 3.48 -2.29 -0.67
C THR A 45 2.59 -2.34 0.56
N PHE A 46 1.55 -3.18 0.58
CA PHE A 46 0.65 -3.28 1.73
C PHE A 46 1.32 -3.85 2.99
N LYS A 47 2.28 -4.78 2.86
CA LYS A 47 3.04 -5.29 4.01
C LYS A 47 3.85 -4.19 4.69
N ARG A 48 4.54 -3.36 3.91
CA ARG A 48 5.31 -2.24 4.44
C ARG A 48 4.43 -1.20 5.12
N HIS A 49 3.25 -0.91 4.55
CA HIS A 49 2.28 -0.01 5.22
C HIS A 49 1.71 -0.60 6.49
N LEU A 50 1.47 -1.91 6.54
CA LEU A 50 1.07 -2.59 7.76
C LEU A 50 2.14 -2.48 8.85
N GLU A 51 3.42 -2.67 8.49
CA GLU A 51 4.54 -2.52 9.41
C GLU A 51 4.65 -1.09 9.94
N ALA A 52 4.52 -0.09 9.06
CA ALA A 52 4.50 1.32 9.45
C ALA A 52 3.32 1.61 10.38
N ALA A 53 2.11 1.18 10.05
CA ALA A 53 0.91 1.39 10.87
C ALA A 53 1.06 0.74 12.27
N LYS A 54 1.63 -0.46 12.35
CA LYS A 54 1.93 -1.14 13.63
C LYS A 54 2.98 -0.39 14.44
N ALA A 55 4.02 0.13 13.80
CA ALA A 55 5.05 0.92 14.46
C ALA A 55 4.50 2.25 15.00
N TYR A 56 3.65 2.93 14.24
CA TYR A 56 2.97 4.14 14.72
C TYR A 56 2.03 3.85 15.89
N ALA A 57 1.22 2.79 15.81
CA ALA A 57 0.32 2.40 16.88
C ALA A 57 1.04 2.10 18.21
N SER A 58 2.28 1.62 18.16
CA SER A 58 3.08 1.30 19.35
C SER A 58 3.93 2.46 19.88
N ALA A 59 4.30 3.43 19.04
CA ALA A 59 5.25 4.49 19.39
C ALA A 59 4.61 5.77 19.93
N VAL A 60 3.30 5.95 19.75
CA VAL A 60 2.68 7.26 19.99
C VAL A 60 2.01 7.32 21.37
N GLU A 61 2.64 8.06 22.29
CA GLU A 61 2.06 8.47 23.56
C GLU A 61 1.31 9.81 23.43
N GLY A 62 0.31 10.05 24.28
CA GLY A 62 -0.38 11.35 24.35
C GLY A 62 -1.40 11.64 23.24
N ILE A 63 -1.71 10.67 22.37
CA ILE A 63 -2.81 10.78 21.39
C ILE A 63 -4.17 10.45 21.99
N ASP A 64 -5.19 11.14 21.48
CA ASP A 64 -6.58 10.91 21.89
C ASP A 64 -7.12 9.58 21.35
N GLU A 65 -8.30 9.19 21.85
CA GLU A 65 -8.94 7.93 21.50
C GLU A 65 -9.38 7.86 20.04
N HIS A 66 -9.72 8.98 19.42
CA HIS A 66 -10.08 9.04 18.01
C HIS A 66 -8.86 8.74 17.12
N GLN A 67 -7.72 9.33 17.43
CA GLN A 67 -6.45 9.05 16.74
C GLN A 67 -6.03 7.59 16.91
N LYS A 68 -6.17 7.02 18.11
CA LYS A 68 -5.92 5.59 18.33
C LYS A 68 -6.79 4.70 17.45
N ASN A 69 -8.07 5.03 17.34
CA ASN A 69 -9.01 4.29 16.49
C ASN A 69 -8.61 4.34 15.01
N ILE A 70 -8.10 5.48 14.52
CA ILE A 70 -7.59 5.58 13.14
C ILE A 70 -6.44 4.58 12.92
N PHE A 71 -5.47 4.49 13.83
CA PHE A 71 -4.36 3.55 13.70
C PHE A 71 -4.83 2.08 13.71
N VAL A 72 -5.78 1.74 14.59
CA VAL A 72 -6.36 0.39 14.65
C VAL A 72 -7.09 0.05 13.35
N GLU A 73 -7.88 0.97 12.80
CA GLU A 73 -8.58 0.76 11.54
C GLU A 73 -7.62 0.65 10.35
N ASN A 74 -6.53 1.42 10.33
CA ASN A 74 -5.48 1.28 9.30
C ASN A 74 -4.82 -0.10 9.34
N VAL A 75 -4.50 -0.62 10.53
CA VAL A 75 -3.97 -1.99 10.68
C VAL A 75 -4.96 -3.01 10.12
N LYS A 76 -6.25 -2.93 10.49
CA LYS A 76 -7.29 -3.83 9.98
C LYS A 76 -7.44 -3.73 8.47
N TYR A 77 -7.42 -2.52 7.92
CA TYR A 77 -7.50 -2.28 6.48
C TYR A 77 -6.37 -3.02 5.76
N TYR A 78 -5.12 -2.83 6.20
CA TYR A 78 -3.96 -3.46 5.56
C TYR A 78 -3.94 -4.98 5.71
N GLU A 79 -4.36 -5.53 6.85
CA GLU A 79 -4.49 -6.97 7.03
C GLU A 79 -5.54 -7.57 6.06
N GLN A 80 -6.68 -6.90 5.88
CA GLN A 80 -7.69 -7.31 4.92
C GLN A 80 -7.22 -7.17 3.46
N ALA A 81 -6.53 -6.08 3.13
CA ALA A 81 -5.99 -5.84 1.80
C ALA A 81 -4.95 -6.92 1.43
N ILE A 82 -4.05 -7.26 2.34
CA ILE A 82 -3.07 -8.36 2.16
C ILE A 82 -3.78 -9.68 1.93
N ARG A 83 -4.83 -9.99 2.70
CA ARG A 83 -5.59 -11.22 2.53
C ARG A 83 -6.20 -11.32 1.13
N LYS A 84 -6.88 -10.26 0.67
CA LYS A 84 -7.48 -10.20 -0.67
C LYS A 84 -6.46 -10.39 -1.79
N VAL A 85 -5.28 -9.76 -1.68
CA VAL A 85 -4.22 -9.91 -2.68
C VAL A 85 -3.69 -11.35 -2.72
N LYS A 86 -3.56 -12.02 -1.57
CA LYS A 86 -3.17 -13.43 -1.54
C LYS A 86 -4.23 -14.34 -2.17
N GLU A 87 -5.51 -14.12 -1.88
CA GLU A 87 -6.62 -14.83 -2.50
C GLU A 87 -6.63 -14.63 -4.03
N GLU A 88 -6.37 -13.41 -4.51
CA GLU A 88 -6.25 -13.07 -5.94
C GLU A 88 -5.07 -13.83 -6.60
N MET A 89 -3.90 -13.86 -5.94
CA MET A 89 -2.73 -14.60 -6.41
C MET A 89 -2.98 -16.12 -6.46
N GLU A 90 -3.71 -16.67 -5.50
CA GLU A 90 -4.08 -18.10 -5.49
C GLU A 90 -5.10 -18.43 -6.59
N GLY A 91 -6.01 -17.49 -6.91
CA GLY A 91 -6.93 -17.60 -8.03
C GLY A 91 -6.23 -17.61 -9.39
N ASP A 92 -5.26 -16.73 -9.60
CA ASP A 92 -4.48 -16.64 -10.84
C ASP A 92 -3.61 -17.88 -11.09
N ASN A 93 -3.16 -18.57 -10.04
CA ASN A 93 -2.39 -19.80 -10.18
C ASN A 93 -3.24 -21.03 -10.55
N ASN A 94 -4.57 -20.90 -10.53
CA ASN A 94 -5.52 -21.96 -10.86
C ASN A 94 -6.29 -21.69 -12.17
N ALA A 95 -5.96 -20.63 -12.90
CA ALA A 95 -6.53 -20.23 -14.19
C ALA A 95 -5.58 -20.56 -15.36
#